data_AF-A0A177AL89-F1
#
_entry.id   AF-A0A177AL89-F1
#
_cell.length_a   1.000
_cell.length_b   1.000
_cell.length_c   1.000
_cell.angle_alpha   90.00
_cell.angle_beta   90.00
_cell.angle_gamma   90.00
#
_symmetry.space_group_name_H-M   'P 1'
#
loop_
_entity.id
_entity.type
_entity.pdbx_description
1 polymer ?
#
loop_
_entity_poly.entity_id
_entity_poly.type
_entity_poly.pdbx_seq_one_letter_code
_entity_poly.pdbx_strand_id
1 'polypeptide(L)'
;MVDLNQEKLPTMMPAEKTGPKKDRQADAHWFDVATLVTAILSVEDLHKDFWKGLGAFVDTPNEIWESDVWLCSLRTTSGEHITFSDRLPVICSEFVEYNSKKKGGVRVCRVYSIGIDKRRDAIERGKPVVKIQMVYSTAELSPKIRNIGSELPVPLTRLEKLLSEDDFKFVLPKDLVQQLDITVDYTFGNGILGQQNHGFKPQSQIRRVLNTMHEEIRPAAQSHPHVAELELKAYG
;
A
#
# COMPACT_ATOMS: atom_id res chain seq x y z
N MET A 1 -32.12 6.66 17.69
CA MET A 1 -32.05 7.24 19.04
C MET A 1 -30.87 6.56 19.71
N VAL A 2 -29.87 7.30 20.20
CA VAL A 2 -28.67 6.69 20.79
C VAL A 2 -29.00 6.32 22.23
N ASP A 3 -28.90 5.04 22.57
CA ASP A 3 -29.12 4.57 23.93
C ASP A 3 -27.91 4.90 24.81
N LEU A 4 -28.18 5.48 25.99
CA LEU A 4 -27.17 5.78 26.99
C LEU A 4 -26.77 4.49 27.72
N ASN A 5 -25.47 4.30 27.97
CA ASN A 5 -25.01 3.17 28.77
C ASN A 5 -25.34 3.41 30.26
N GLN A 6 -26.44 2.81 30.71
CA GLN A 6 -27.07 3.14 31.99
C GLN A 6 -26.29 2.61 33.22
N GLU A 7 -25.45 1.60 33.05
CA GLU A 7 -24.65 1.03 34.14
C GLU A 7 -23.45 1.91 34.50
N LYS A 8 -22.98 2.71 33.54
CA LYS A 8 -21.74 3.51 33.65
C LYS A 8 -21.98 5.00 33.84
N LEU A 9 -23.13 5.40 34.41
CA LEU A 9 -23.39 6.79 34.79
C LEU A 9 -22.69 7.09 36.13
N PRO A 10 -21.48 7.68 36.15
CA PRO A 10 -20.66 7.78 37.36
C PRO A 10 -21.10 8.95 38.25
N THR A 11 -21.82 9.91 37.67
CA THR A 11 -22.27 11.16 38.31
C THR A 11 -23.68 11.09 38.87
N MET A 12 -24.46 10.04 38.56
CA MET A 12 -25.80 9.85 39.14
C MET A 12 -25.70 9.18 40.50
N MET A 13 -26.40 9.76 41.47
CA MET A 13 -26.50 9.21 42.83
C MET A 13 -27.24 7.86 42.78
N PRO A 14 -26.89 6.87 43.62
CA PRO A 14 -27.52 5.54 43.60
C PRO A 14 -29.05 5.56 43.67
N ALA A 15 -29.64 6.55 44.35
CA ALA A 15 -31.09 6.73 44.47
C ALA A 15 -31.77 7.20 43.16
N GLU A 16 -31.04 7.86 42.26
CA GLU A 16 -31.58 8.30 40.97
C GLU A 16 -31.55 7.17 39.94
N LYS A 17 -30.69 6.17 40.16
CA LYS A 17 -30.59 4.95 39.34
C LYS A 17 -31.74 3.96 39.55
N THR A 18 -32.69 4.22 40.45
CA THR A 18 -33.87 3.38 40.72
C THR A 18 -35.19 3.96 40.21
N GLY A 19 -35.23 5.23 39.75
CA GLY A 19 -36.45 5.88 39.23
C GLY A 19 -36.89 5.45 37.81
N PRO A 20 -38.05 5.87 37.29
CA PRO A 20 -38.47 5.55 35.93
C PRO A 20 -37.50 6.10 34.86
N LYS A 21 -37.17 5.29 33.85
CA LYS A 21 -36.13 5.60 32.83
C LYS A 21 -36.36 6.92 32.07
N LYS A 22 -37.61 7.37 31.91
CA LYS A 22 -37.95 8.49 31.02
C LYS A 22 -37.54 9.87 31.55
N ASP A 23 -37.32 10.00 32.86
CA ASP A 23 -37.06 11.30 33.51
C ASP A 23 -35.57 11.48 33.88
N ARG A 24 -34.71 10.55 33.48
CA ARG A 24 -33.26 10.60 33.78
C ARG A 24 -32.52 11.39 32.70
N GLN A 25 -32.26 12.67 32.97
CA GLN A 25 -31.31 13.46 32.19
C GLN A 25 -29.91 13.27 32.79
N ALA A 26 -29.08 12.47 32.13
CA ALA A 26 -27.66 12.43 32.44
C ALA A 26 -26.90 13.41 31.52
N ASP A 27 -25.80 13.97 32.01
CA ASP A 27 -24.89 14.77 31.18
C ASP A 27 -24.54 13.98 29.91
N ALA A 28 -24.61 14.67 28.76
CA ALA A 28 -24.49 14.13 27.41
C ALA A 28 -23.09 13.54 27.07
N HIS A 29 -22.31 13.12 28.07
CA HIS A 29 -20.94 12.67 27.94
C HIS A 29 -20.78 11.14 27.94
N TRP A 30 -21.86 10.37 28.15
CA TRP A 30 -21.80 8.91 28.21
C TRP A 30 -22.76 8.22 27.22
N PHE A 31 -22.40 8.28 25.93
CA PHE A 31 -23.02 7.45 24.91
C PHE A 31 -22.42 6.05 24.90
N ASP A 32 -23.24 5.04 24.59
CA ASP A 32 -22.68 3.78 24.14
C ASP A 32 -21.98 4.01 22.79
N VAL A 33 -20.66 3.86 22.76
CA VAL A 33 -19.83 4.13 21.58
C VAL A 33 -20.25 3.22 20.44
N ALA A 34 -20.63 1.97 20.71
CA ALA A 34 -21.11 1.06 19.67
C ALA A 34 -22.40 1.59 19.04
N THR A 35 -23.41 1.92 19.86
CA THR A 35 -24.68 2.47 19.38
C THR A 35 -24.52 3.82 18.67
N LEU A 36 -23.66 4.71 19.17
CA LEU A 36 -23.37 5.99 18.54
C LEU A 36 -22.68 5.81 17.19
N VAL A 37 -21.65 4.97 17.12
CA VAL A 37 -20.94 4.66 15.86
C VAL A 37 -21.88 3.99 14.87
N THR A 38 -22.68 3.01 15.30
CA THR A 38 -23.69 2.37 14.45
C THR A 38 -24.69 3.39 13.95
N ALA A 39 -25.18 4.30 14.80
CA ALA A 39 -26.12 5.33 14.38
C ALA A 39 -25.51 6.27 13.34
N ILE A 40 -24.28 6.77 13.58
CA ILE A 40 -23.53 7.61 12.63
C ILE A 40 -23.32 6.87 11.30
N LEU A 41 -22.86 5.62 11.37
CA LEU A 41 -22.65 4.76 10.20
C LEU A 41 -23.96 4.24 9.59
N SER A 42 -25.13 4.52 10.14
CA SER A 42 -26.42 4.13 9.54
C SER A 42 -27.14 5.31 8.89
N VAL A 43 -26.61 6.54 9.02
CA VAL A 43 -27.17 7.72 8.35
C VAL A 43 -26.89 7.61 6.86
N GLU A 44 -27.95 7.45 6.05
CA GLU A 44 -27.83 7.33 4.59
C GLU A 44 -27.16 8.55 3.96
N ASP A 45 -27.37 9.75 4.50
CA ASP A 45 -26.77 10.97 3.97
C ASP A 45 -25.24 11.01 4.13
N LEU A 46 -24.71 10.44 5.22
CA LEU A 46 -23.27 10.24 5.38
C LEU A 46 -22.72 9.23 4.37
N HIS A 47 -23.49 8.19 4.04
CA HIS A 47 -23.11 7.14 3.08
C HIS A 47 -23.13 7.57 1.61
N LYS A 48 -23.86 8.64 1.28
CA LYS A 48 -23.93 9.17 -0.08
C LYS A 48 -22.64 9.89 -0.47
N ASP A 49 -21.99 10.53 0.50
CA ASP A 49 -20.78 11.34 0.27
C ASP A 49 -19.49 10.54 0.45
N PHE A 50 -19.55 9.34 1.05
CA PHE A 50 -18.37 8.47 1.13
C PHE A 50 -17.97 7.93 -0.25
N TRP A 51 -16.68 8.04 -0.55
CA TRP A 51 -16.09 7.39 -1.71
C TRP A 51 -16.29 5.87 -1.64
N LYS A 52 -16.67 5.28 -2.77
CA LYS A 52 -16.86 3.83 -2.92
C LYS A 52 -16.05 3.33 -4.11
N GLY A 53 -15.34 2.24 -3.87
CA GLY A 53 -14.59 1.52 -4.89
C GLY A 53 -13.13 1.93 -4.99
N LEU A 54 -12.51 1.63 -6.12
CA LEU A 54 -11.14 2.03 -6.40
C LEU A 54 -11.03 3.55 -6.51
N GLY A 55 -9.97 4.15 -5.96
CA GLY A 55 -9.64 5.56 -6.22
C GLY A 55 -9.28 5.80 -7.69
N ALA A 56 -8.91 7.03 -8.05
CA ALA A 56 -8.65 7.40 -9.43
C ALA A 56 -7.25 7.98 -9.65
N PHE A 57 -6.58 7.55 -10.71
CA PHE A 57 -5.43 8.27 -11.23
C PHE A 57 -5.91 9.44 -12.07
N VAL A 58 -5.48 10.65 -11.74
CA VAL A 58 -5.78 11.90 -12.45
C VAL A 58 -4.50 12.71 -12.63
N ASP A 59 -4.50 13.65 -13.58
CA ASP A 59 -3.33 14.49 -13.83
C ASP A 59 -3.09 15.54 -12.72
N THR A 60 -4.15 15.93 -12.02
CA THR A 60 -4.11 16.93 -10.94
C THR A 60 -5.06 16.50 -9.84
N PRO A 61 -4.57 15.81 -8.80
CA PRO A 61 -5.39 15.34 -7.68
C PRO A 61 -5.99 16.52 -6.92
N ASN A 62 -7.31 16.48 -6.70
CA ASN A 62 -8.02 17.42 -5.82
C ASN A 62 -8.60 16.72 -4.59
N GLU A 63 -8.74 15.40 -4.66
CA GLU A 63 -9.36 14.59 -3.61
C GLU A 63 -8.39 13.54 -3.05
N ILE A 64 -8.64 13.08 -1.82
CA ILE A 64 -7.73 12.13 -1.16
C ILE A 64 -7.66 10.79 -1.93
N TRP A 65 -8.79 10.31 -2.47
CA TRP A 65 -8.86 9.09 -3.29
C TRP A 65 -8.20 9.21 -4.67
N GLU A 66 -7.64 10.38 -4.98
CA GLU A 66 -6.83 10.63 -6.16
C GLU A 66 -5.31 10.65 -5.85
N SER A 67 -4.94 10.57 -4.58
CA SER A 67 -3.54 10.57 -4.13
C SER A 67 -2.92 9.19 -4.19
N ASP A 68 -1.61 9.11 -4.47
CA ASP A 68 -0.87 7.85 -4.44
C ASP A 68 -0.96 7.14 -3.08
N VAL A 69 -0.99 7.90 -1.98
CA VAL A 69 -1.06 7.35 -0.60
C VAL A 69 -2.39 6.60 -0.38
N TRP A 70 -3.50 7.11 -0.91
CA TRP A 70 -4.77 6.40 -0.85
C TRP A 70 -4.74 5.16 -1.75
N LEU A 71 -4.23 5.30 -2.97
CA LEU A 71 -4.24 4.24 -3.99
C LEU A 71 -3.29 3.07 -3.68
N CYS A 72 -2.29 3.28 -2.82
CA CYS A 72 -1.32 2.28 -2.42
C CYS A 72 -1.65 1.58 -1.09
N SER A 73 -2.72 1.98 -0.41
CA SER A 73 -3.23 1.35 0.82
C SER A 73 -4.16 0.16 0.50
N LEU A 74 -4.14 -0.86 1.35
CA LEU A 74 -5.02 -2.03 1.29
C LEU A 74 -6.37 -1.80 1.95
N ARG A 75 -6.54 -0.66 2.65
CA ARG A 75 -7.69 -0.38 3.50
C ARG A 75 -8.66 0.64 2.91
N THR A 76 -8.28 1.26 1.82
CA THR A 76 -8.94 2.42 1.22
C THR A 76 -9.81 2.06 0.02
N THR A 77 -9.66 0.86 -0.54
CA THR A 77 -10.58 0.35 -1.56
C THR A 77 -11.78 -0.25 -0.84
N SER A 78 -12.99 0.25 -1.11
CA SER A 78 -14.22 -0.17 -0.41
C SER A 78 -14.68 -1.58 -0.82
N GLY A 79 -13.80 -2.58 -0.76
CA GLY A 79 -14.00 -3.97 -1.18
C GLY A 79 -13.70 -4.23 -2.67
N GLU A 80 -13.48 -3.19 -3.48
CA GLU A 80 -13.09 -3.37 -4.87
C GLU A 80 -11.61 -3.76 -5.00
N HIS A 81 -11.36 -4.74 -5.85
CA HIS A 81 -10.04 -5.25 -6.18
C HIS A 81 -10.00 -5.70 -7.64
N ILE A 82 -8.80 -5.74 -8.19
CA ILE A 82 -8.53 -6.38 -9.48
C ILE A 82 -7.95 -7.77 -9.22
N THR A 83 -8.01 -8.64 -10.23
CA THR A 83 -7.47 -10.00 -10.13
C THR A 83 -6.48 -10.30 -11.26
N PHE A 84 -5.59 -11.24 -11.00
CA PHE A 84 -4.86 -11.94 -12.04
C PHE A 84 -5.81 -12.80 -12.90
N SER A 85 -5.29 -13.42 -13.96
CA SER A 85 -6.06 -14.30 -14.84
C SER A 85 -6.60 -15.55 -14.15
N ASP A 86 -5.93 -16.01 -13.10
CA ASP A 86 -6.34 -17.13 -12.24
C ASP A 86 -7.36 -16.74 -11.16
N ARG A 87 -7.81 -15.48 -11.17
CA ARG A 87 -8.76 -14.86 -10.23
C ARG A 87 -8.23 -14.61 -8.82
N LEU A 88 -6.93 -14.77 -8.57
CA LEU A 88 -6.34 -14.31 -7.32
C LEU A 88 -6.33 -12.76 -7.28
N PRO A 89 -6.58 -12.14 -6.11
CA PRO A 89 -6.54 -10.69 -5.99
C PRO A 89 -5.11 -10.18 -6.20
N VAL A 90 -4.97 -9.02 -6.83
CA VAL A 90 -3.69 -8.31 -6.90
C VAL A 90 -3.60 -7.40 -5.70
N ILE A 91 -2.56 -7.55 -4.88
CA ILE A 91 -2.39 -6.79 -3.65
C ILE A 91 -1.23 -5.80 -3.80
N CYS A 92 -1.41 -4.58 -3.31
CA CYS A 92 -0.32 -3.59 -3.29
C CYS A 92 0.86 -4.09 -2.44
N SER A 93 2.06 -3.66 -2.80
CA SER A 93 3.36 -4.14 -2.29
C SER A 93 3.78 -5.55 -2.73
N GLU A 94 2.95 -6.34 -3.39
CA GLU A 94 3.38 -7.64 -3.90
C GLU A 94 4.34 -7.51 -5.07
N PHE A 95 5.30 -8.44 -5.15
CA PHE A 95 6.13 -8.59 -6.33
C PHE A 95 5.46 -9.53 -7.31
N VAL A 96 5.46 -9.14 -8.57
CA VAL A 96 4.76 -9.86 -9.64
C VAL A 96 5.61 -9.89 -10.89
N GLU A 97 5.32 -10.87 -11.74
CA GLU A 97 5.74 -10.88 -13.12
C GLU A 97 4.72 -10.14 -13.99
N TYR A 98 5.21 -9.33 -14.93
CA TYR A 98 4.36 -8.68 -15.93
C TYR A 98 4.95 -8.81 -17.33
N ASN A 99 4.08 -8.88 -18.33
CA ASN A 99 4.47 -9.00 -19.73
C ASN A 99 4.76 -7.62 -20.33
N SER A 100 6.04 -7.34 -20.57
CA SER A 100 6.50 -6.05 -21.08
C SER A 100 6.42 -5.98 -22.60
N LYS A 101 5.37 -5.36 -23.13
CA LYS A 101 5.18 -5.13 -24.58
C LYS A 101 6.35 -4.38 -25.24
N LYS A 102 6.97 -3.41 -24.55
CA LYS A 102 8.06 -2.57 -25.11
C LYS A 102 9.40 -3.29 -25.23
N LYS A 103 9.76 -4.12 -24.25
CA LYS A 103 11.07 -4.80 -24.21
C LYS A 103 11.02 -6.24 -24.73
N GLY A 104 9.82 -6.80 -24.87
CA GLY A 104 9.63 -8.23 -25.10
C GLY A 104 9.92 -9.02 -23.84
N GLY A 105 9.00 -9.89 -23.44
CA GLY A 105 9.20 -10.84 -22.35
C GLY A 105 8.73 -10.37 -20.97
N VAL A 106 8.93 -11.27 -20.01
CA VAL A 106 8.45 -11.16 -18.64
C VAL A 106 9.47 -10.42 -17.79
N ARG A 107 9.00 -9.47 -16.97
CA ARG A 107 9.83 -8.71 -16.04
C ARG A 107 9.23 -8.72 -14.65
N VAL A 108 10.08 -8.57 -13.64
CA VAL A 108 9.67 -8.42 -12.25
C VAL A 108 9.35 -6.95 -11.97
N CYS A 109 8.27 -6.71 -11.23
CA CYS A 109 7.93 -5.42 -10.68
C CYS A 109 7.26 -5.58 -9.30
N ARG A 110 7.07 -4.47 -8.60
CA ARG A 110 6.22 -4.38 -7.41
C ARG A 110 4.93 -3.66 -7.77
N VAL A 111 3.78 -4.20 -7.34
CA VAL A 111 2.49 -3.50 -7.42
C VAL A 111 2.56 -2.31 -6.47
N TYR A 112 2.54 -1.10 -6.99
CA TYR A 112 2.65 0.12 -6.18
C TYR A 112 1.27 0.65 -5.81
N SER A 113 0.41 0.88 -6.80
CA SER A 113 -0.95 1.34 -6.53
C SER A 113 -1.93 0.89 -7.61
N ILE A 114 -3.21 0.84 -7.24
CA ILE A 114 -4.29 0.37 -8.11
C ILE A 114 -5.39 1.43 -8.13
N GLY A 115 -5.94 1.74 -9.30
CA GLY A 115 -6.94 2.78 -9.43
C GLY A 115 -7.56 2.86 -10.83
N ILE A 116 -8.63 3.63 -10.95
CA ILE A 116 -9.29 3.93 -12.22
C ILE A 116 -8.49 4.98 -12.99
N ASP A 117 -8.12 4.70 -14.23
CA ASP A 117 -7.33 5.62 -15.05
C ASP A 117 -8.21 6.73 -15.65
N LYS A 118 -8.14 7.95 -15.08
CA LYS A 118 -8.84 9.14 -15.59
C LYS A 118 -7.90 10.19 -16.18
N ARG A 119 -6.59 9.89 -16.23
CA ARG A 119 -5.55 10.77 -16.78
C ARG A 119 -5.80 11.12 -18.24
N ARG A 120 -5.13 12.15 -18.75
CA ARG A 120 -5.16 12.54 -20.17
C ARG A 120 -4.53 11.48 -21.07
N ASP A 121 -3.45 10.86 -20.62
CA ASP A 121 -2.67 9.85 -21.34
C ASP A 121 -3.03 8.40 -20.93
N ALA A 122 -4.26 8.20 -20.44
CA ALA A 122 -4.73 6.91 -19.94
C ALA A 122 -4.60 5.79 -21.00
N ILE A 123 -4.19 4.60 -20.55
CA ILE A 123 -4.08 3.42 -21.43
C ILE A 123 -5.46 3.03 -21.95
N GLU A 124 -6.42 2.91 -21.03
CA GLU A 124 -7.83 2.70 -21.30
C GLU A 124 -8.64 3.57 -20.31
N ARG A 125 -9.11 4.74 -20.78
CA ARG A 125 -9.77 5.72 -19.91
C ARG A 125 -11.01 5.13 -19.21
N GLY A 126 -11.11 5.35 -17.90
CA GLY A 126 -12.19 4.87 -17.05
C GLY A 126 -12.08 3.39 -16.67
N LYS A 127 -10.96 2.73 -16.98
CA LYS A 127 -10.70 1.33 -16.60
C LYS A 127 -9.69 1.25 -15.46
N PRO A 128 -9.74 0.18 -14.63
CA PRO A 128 -8.70 -0.08 -13.65
C PRO A 128 -7.34 -0.30 -14.31
N VAL A 129 -6.32 0.34 -13.76
CA VAL A 129 -4.91 0.17 -14.13
C VAL A 129 -4.08 -0.05 -12.87
N VAL A 130 -2.89 -0.61 -13.07
CA VAL A 130 -1.91 -0.84 -12.02
C VAL A 130 -0.70 0.04 -12.27
N LYS A 131 -0.36 0.87 -11.30
CA LYS A 131 0.94 1.52 -11.24
C LYS A 131 1.93 0.53 -10.65
N ILE A 132 2.90 0.12 -11.45
CA ILE A 132 3.97 -0.79 -11.04
C ILE A 132 5.27 -0.02 -10.83
N GLN A 133 6.02 -0.41 -9.81
CA GLN A 133 7.37 0.06 -9.54
C GLN A 133 8.36 -0.95 -10.10
N MET A 134 9.31 -0.47 -10.89
CA MET A 134 10.19 -1.36 -11.64
C MET A 134 11.24 -2.03 -10.76
N VAL A 135 11.52 -3.31 -11.04
CA VAL A 135 12.65 -4.04 -10.47
C VAL A 135 13.66 -4.31 -11.58
N TYR A 136 14.94 -4.07 -11.28
CA TYR A 136 16.05 -4.23 -12.21
C TYR A 136 16.96 -5.37 -11.77
N SER A 137 17.20 -6.32 -12.65
CA SER A 137 18.33 -7.23 -12.53
C SER A 137 19.63 -6.51 -12.88
N THR A 138 20.76 -6.97 -12.35
CA THR A 138 22.07 -6.38 -12.68
C THR A 138 22.39 -6.38 -14.18
N ALA A 139 21.88 -7.36 -14.94
CA ALA A 139 22.06 -7.45 -16.38
C ALA A 139 21.37 -6.31 -17.16
N GLU A 140 20.28 -5.76 -16.61
CA GLU A 140 19.48 -4.70 -17.23
C GLU A 140 19.99 -3.29 -16.91
N LEU A 141 20.96 -3.16 -16.01
CA LEU A 141 21.53 -1.88 -15.59
C LEU A 141 22.42 -1.28 -16.69
N SER A 142 22.48 0.06 -16.74
CA SER A 142 23.41 0.78 -17.62
C SER A 142 24.87 0.46 -17.23
N PRO A 143 25.84 0.56 -18.15
CA PRO A 143 27.25 0.37 -17.82
C PRO A 143 27.73 1.22 -16.64
N LYS A 144 27.26 2.47 -16.55
CA LYS A 144 27.60 3.39 -15.47
C LYS A 144 27.10 2.89 -14.11
N ILE A 145 25.82 2.52 -14.01
CA ILE A 145 25.23 2.01 -12.77
C ILE A 145 25.88 0.66 -12.38
N ARG A 146 26.24 -0.19 -13.34
CA ARG A 146 26.98 -1.43 -13.07
C ARG A 146 28.36 -1.15 -12.45
N ASN A 147 29.07 -0.15 -12.94
CA ASN A 147 30.37 0.25 -12.38
C ASN A 147 30.21 0.73 -10.93
N ILE A 148 29.24 1.61 -10.67
CA ILE A 148 28.89 2.03 -9.30
C ILE A 148 28.60 0.81 -8.43
N GLY A 149 27.78 -0.11 -8.92
CA GLY A 149 27.44 -1.35 -8.23
C GLY A 149 28.63 -2.26 -7.91
N SER A 150 29.69 -2.22 -8.72
CA SER A 150 30.93 -2.97 -8.49
C SER A 150 31.87 -2.32 -7.48
N GLU A 151 31.76 -1.00 -7.29
CA GLU A 151 32.57 -0.20 -6.37
C GLU A 151 31.97 -0.07 -4.96
N LEU A 152 30.74 -0.55 -4.76
CA LEU A 152 30.09 -0.57 -3.45
C LEU A 152 30.86 -1.45 -2.44
N PRO A 153 30.84 -1.12 -1.13
CA PRO A 153 31.53 -1.90 -0.09
C PRO A 153 31.18 -3.40 -0.11
N VAL A 154 29.92 -3.70 -0.45
CA VAL A 154 29.49 -5.04 -0.86
C VAL A 154 29.10 -4.95 -2.34
N PRO A 155 29.86 -5.53 -3.28
CA PRO A 155 29.52 -5.46 -4.69
C PRO A 155 28.20 -6.13 -5.03
N LEU A 156 27.52 -5.64 -6.07
CA LEU A 156 26.30 -6.27 -6.58
C LEU A 156 26.61 -7.66 -7.15
N THR A 157 25.77 -8.66 -6.80
CA THR A 157 25.88 -10.00 -7.39
C THR A 157 25.07 -10.09 -8.68
N ARG A 158 25.43 -11.01 -9.59
CA ARG A 158 24.72 -11.19 -10.88
C ARG A 158 23.22 -11.46 -10.72
N LEU A 159 22.83 -12.14 -9.65
CA LEU A 159 21.44 -12.52 -9.40
C LEU A 159 20.66 -11.49 -8.58
N GLU A 160 21.33 -10.45 -8.08
CA GLU A 160 20.72 -9.42 -7.26
C GLU A 160 19.74 -8.59 -8.09
N LYS A 161 18.63 -8.24 -7.45
CA LYS A 161 17.59 -7.38 -7.98
C LYS A 161 17.59 -6.07 -7.19
N LEU A 162 17.33 -4.96 -7.87
CA LEU A 162 17.24 -3.62 -7.30
C LEU A 162 15.85 -3.07 -7.55
N LEU A 163 15.21 -2.55 -6.51
CA LEU A 163 13.92 -1.88 -6.63
C LEU A 163 14.13 -0.42 -7.02
N SER A 164 13.51 0.04 -8.10
CA SER A 164 13.65 1.43 -8.54
C SER A 164 12.82 2.38 -7.68
N GLU A 165 13.36 3.54 -7.29
CA GLU A 165 12.62 4.53 -6.50
C GLU A 165 11.82 5.52 -7.35
N ASP A 166 12.13 5.61 -8.63
CA ASP A 166 11.75 6.70 -9.52
C ASP A 166 11.21 6.22 -10.88
N ASP A 167 11.36 4.94 -11.23
CA ASP A 167 10.77 4.36 -12.44
C ASP A 167 9.46 3.61 -12.14
N PHE A 168 8.35 4.30 -12.44
CA PHE A 168 7.01 3.76 -12.37
C PHE A 168 6.40 3.64 -13.77
N LYS A 169 5.57 2.61 -13.95
CA LYS A 169 4.80 2.42 -15.18
C LYS A 169 3.36 2.08 -14.88
N PHE A 170 2.46 2.48 -15.77
CA PHE A 170 1.08 2.01 -15.75
C PHE A 170 0.95 0.81 -16.67
N VAL A 171 0.27 -0.22 -16.19
CA VAL A 171 -0.04 -1.45 -16.95
C VAL A 171 -1.49 -1.85 -16.72
N LEU A 172 -2.03 -2.64 -17.64
CA LEU A 172 -3.36 -3.22 -17.48
C LEU A 172 -3.28 -4.48 -16.60
N PRO A 173 -4.32 -4.80 -15.82
CA PRO A 173 -4.34 -6.02 -15.00
C PRO A 173 -4.07 -7.30 -15.82
N LYS A 174 -4.54 -7.35 -17.08
CA LYS A 174 -4.31 -8.47 -18.01
C LYS A 174 -2.84 -8.68 -18.41
N ASP A 175 -1.98 -7.69 -18.17
CA ASP A 175 -0.55 -7.79 -18.45
C ASP A 175 0.23 -8.34 -17.23
N LEU A 176 -0.41 -8.50 -16.06
CA LEU A 176 0.15 -9.19 -14.90
C LEU A 176 0.04 -10.70 -15.06
N VAL A 177 1.09 -11.43 -14.70
CA VAL A 177 1.24 -12.87 -14.97
C VAL A 177 1.01 -13.68 -13.71
N GLN A 178 1.88 -13.50 -12.70
CA GLN A 178 1.83 -14.26 -11.46
C GLN A 178 2.52 -13.49 -10.33
N GLN A 179 2.16 -13.82 -9.09
CA GLN A 179 2.85 -13.36 -7.90
C GLN A 179 4.19 -14.07 -7.71
N LEU A 180 5.16 -13.37 -7.12
CA LEU A 180 6.47 -13.87 -6.75
C LEU A 180 6.68 -13.73 -5.24
N ASP A 181 7.30 -14.75 -4.64
CA ASP A 181 7.77 -14.70 -3.25
C ASP A 181 9.10 -13.95 -3.18
N ILE A 182 9.01 -12.62 -3.15
CA ILE A 182 10.13 -11.70 -3.00
C ILE A 182 9.86 -10.79 -1.81
N THR A 183 10.87 -10.61 -0.96
CA THR A 183 10.82 -9.73 0.20
C THR A 183 11.85 -8.61 0.10
N VAL A 184 11.59 -7.49 0.78
CA VAL A 184 12.56 -6.40 0.89
C VAL A 184 13.29 -6.52 2.23
N ASP A 185 14.62 -6.54 2.18
CA ASP A 185 15.48 -6.58 3.35
C ASP A 185 15.83 -5.16 3.80
N TYR A 186 15.05 -4.64 4.75
CA TYR A 186 15.27 -3.35 5.39
C TYR A 186 16.30 -3.39 6.53
N THR A 187 16.92 -4.53 6.81
CA THR A 187 17.96 -4.65 7.85
C THR A 187 19.36 -4.49 7.28
N PHE A 188 19.54 -4.80 5.99
CA PHE A 188 20.80 -4.56 5.30
C PHE A 188 21.18 -3.07 5.28
N GLY A 189 22.41 -2.76 5.71
CA GLY A 189 22.96 -1.40 5.63
C GLY A 189 22.25 -0.37 6.51
N ASN A 190 21.47 -0.81 7.50
CA ASN A 190 20.75 0.07 8.43
C ASN A 190 21.64 0.69 9.52
N GLY A 191 22.93 0.33 9.57
CA GLY A 191 23.90 0.83 10.55
C GLY A 191 23.76 0.24 11.96
N ILE A 192 22.80 -0.66 12.20
CA ILE A 192 22.56 -1.30 13.50
C ILE A 192 23.41 -2.57 13.61
N LEU A 193 24.34 -2.58 14.57
CA LEU A 193 25.20 -3.72 14.85
C LEU A 193 24.38 -4.96 15.24
N GLY A 194 24.71 -6.12 14.67
CA GLY A 194 24.07 -7.41 14.97
C GLY A 194 22.82 -7.74 14.15
N GLN A 195 22.22 -6.78 13.43
CA GLN A 195 21.06 -7.01 12.57
C GLN A 195 21.41 -7.41 11.12
N GLN A 196 22.69 -7.47 10.77
CA GLN A 196 23.14 -7.69 9.38
C GLN A 196 23.55 -9.15 9.07
N ASN A 197 23.41 -10.06 10.03
CA ASN A 197 23.96 -11.42 9.96
C ASN A 197 22.98 -12.52 9.51
N HIS A 198 21.93 -12.17 8.76
CA HIS A 198 21.06 -13.16 8.12
C HIS A 198 21.54 -13.49 6.70
N GLY A 199 21.34 -14.75 6.30
CA GLY A 199 21.73 -15.21 4.97
C GLY A 199 20.92 -14.50 3.88
N PHE A 200 21.61 -13.78 3.00
CA PHE A 200 21.01 -13.10 1.84
C PHE A 200 20.73 -14.08 0.70
N LYS A 201 19.48 -14.08 0.20
CA LYS A 201 19.04 -14.89 -0.94
C LYS A 201 18.69 -13.99 -2.14
N PRO A 202 19.61 -13.76 -3.09
CA PRO A 202 19.42 -12.79 -4.18
C PRO A 202 18.22 -13.11 -5.11
N GLN A 203 17.76 -14.35 -5.13
CA GLN A 203 16.60 -14.76 -5.93
C GLN A 203 15.28 -14.27 -5.32
N SER A 204 15.16 -14.25 -3.99
CA SER A 204 13.91 -13.99 -3.25
C SER A 204 13.99 -12.77 -2.32
N GLN A 205 15.11 -12.04 -2.32
CA GLN A 205 15.31 -10.86 -1.47
C GLN A 205 15.88 -9.69 -2.26
N ILE A 206 15.33 -8.51 -2.01
CA ILE A 206 15.84 -7.22 -2.48
C ILE A 206 16.34 -6.44 -1.27
N ARG A 207 17.65 -6.17 -1.22
CA ARG A 207 18.27 -5.41 -0.12
C ARG A 207 18.72 -4.00 -0.51
N ARG A 208 18.50 -3.61 -1.76
CA ARG A 208 18.95 -2.34 -2.33
C ARG A 208 17.88 -1.71 -3.20
N VAL A 209 17.88 -0.39 -3.18
CA VAL A 209 17.08 0.44 -4.08
C VAL A 209 17.99 1.17 -5.06
N LEU A 210 17.42 1.51 -6.22
CA LEU A 210 18.08 2.22 -7.31
C LEU A 210 17.30 3.50 -7.60
N ASN A 211 17.97 4.64 -7.55
CA ASN A 211 17.47 5.87 -8.14
C ASN A 211 18.08 6.03 -9.54
N THR A 212 17.27 5.89 -10.59
CA THR A 212 17.75 5.96 -11.97
C THR A 212 18.08 7.38 -12.42
N MET A 213 17.40 8.38 -11.88
CA MET A 213 17.60 9.80 -12.18
C MET A 213 18.89 10.35 -11.55
N HIS A 214 19.22 9.91 -10.33
CA HIS A 214 20.44 10.29 -9.62
C HIS A 214 21.58 9.26 -9.77
N GLU A 215 21.30 8.14 -10.45
CA GLU A 215 22.24 7.02 -10.66
C GLU A 215 22.84 6.50 -9.35
N GLU A 216 22.00 6.40 -8.32
CA GLU A 216 22.41 6.05 -6.96
C GLU A 216 21.91 4.66 -6.56
N ILE A 217 22.78 3.86 -5.96
CA ILE A 217 22.42 2.59 -5.35
C ILE A 217 22.65 2.68 -3.84
N ARG A 218 21.60 2.43 -3.07
CA ARG A 218 21.62 2.54 -1.62
C ARG A 218 20.90 1.37 -0.95
N PRO A 219 21.20 1.05 0.32
CA PRO A 219 20.48 0.02 1.06
C PRO A 219 18.98 0.29 1.11
N ALA A 220 18.15 -0.74 1.00
CA ALA A 220 16.71 -0.61 1.09
C ALA A 220 16.25 -0.08 2.46
N ALA A 221 17.03 -0.31 3.52
CA ALA A 221 16.81 0.29 4.84
C ALA A 221 16.68 1.83 4.83
N GLN A 222 17.23 2.50 3.81
CA GLN A 222 17.20 3.95 3.68
C GLN A 222 16.03 4.43 2.80
N SER A 223 15.23 3.53 2.23
CA SER A 223 14.05 3.87 1.45
C SER A 223 12.83 4.06 2.34
N HIS A 224 11.74 4.55 1.75
CA HIS A 224 10.44 4.59 2.39
C HIS A 224 9.74 3.24 2.14
N PRO A 225 9.39 2.48 3.19
CA PRO A 225 8.59 1.28 3.04
C PRO A 225 7.26 1.58 2.35
N HIS A 226 6.76 0.61 1.61
CA HIS A 226 5.46 0.76 0.94
C HIS A 226 4.33 0.81 1.98
N VAL A 227 3.31 1.65 1.77
CA VAL A 227 2.18 1.78 2.73
C VAL A 227 1.50 0.43 2.96
N ALA A 228 1.12 -0.28 1.90
CA ALA A 228 0.57 -1.63 2.02
C ALA A 228 1.48 -2.61 2.78
N GLU A 229 2.81 -2.49 2.66
CA GLU A 229 3.74 -3.35 3.41
C GLU A 229 3.67 -3.08 4.92
N LEU A 230 3.61 -1.80 5.29
CA LEU A 230 3.44 -1.39 6.69
C LEU A 230 2.09 -1.83 7.25
N GLU A 231 1.04 -1.76 6.45
CA GLU A 231 -0.30 -2.22 6.83
C GLU A 231 -0.35 -3.73 7.04
N LEU A 232 0.22 -4.51 6.12
CA LEU A 232 0.34 -5.97 6.25
C LEU A 232 1.14 -6.33 7.50
N LYS A 233 2.24 -5.63 7.78
CA LYS A 233 3.03 -5.89 8.99
C LYS A 233 2.29 -5.55 10.28
N ALA A 234 1.44 -4.53 10.27
CA ALA A 234 0.72 -4.06 11.45
C ALA A 234 -0.57 -4.86 11.73
N TYR A 235 -1.24 -5.37 10.70
CA TYR A 235 -2.61 -5.90 10.81
C TYR A 235 -2.86 -7.23 10.09
N GLY A 236 -1.88 -7.75 9.33
CA GLY A 236 -1.97 -9.00 8.58
C GLY A 236 -1.58 -10.24 9.37
#